data_AF-A0AA35K849-F1
#
_entry.id   AF-A0AA35K849-F1
#
_cell.length_a   1.000
_cell.length_b   1.000
_cell.length_c   1.000
_cell.angle_alpha   90.00
_cell.angle_beta   90.00
_cell.angle_gamma   90.00
#
_symmetry.space_group_name_H-M   'P 1'
#
loop_
_entity.id
_entity.type
_entity.pdbx_description
1 polymer ?
#
loop_
_entity_poly.entity_id
_entity_poly.type
_entity_poly.pdbx_seq_one_letter_code
_entity_poly.pdbx_strand_id
1 'polypeptide(L)' 'MGNKMIWVLAILTIVGLSNALLPSGQCNVPARSRENCGYPGIGEIECSARQCCFDSNVIDAPWCFKPISIEECVL' A
#
# COMPACT_ATOMS: atom_id res chain seq x y z
N MET A 1 -15.64 7.00 -38.64
CA MET A 1 -15.23 6.09 -37.55
C MET A 1 -14.17 6.66 -36.58
N GLY A 2 -13.61 7.86 -36.77
CA GLY A 2 -12.40 8.30 -36.03
C GLY A 2 -12.58 8.98 -34.67
N ASN A 3 -13.79 9.43 -34.29
CA ASN A 3 -14.01 10.11 -33.00
C ASN A 3 -14.23 9.14 -31.84
N LYS A 4 -15.01 8.07 -32.04
CA LYS A 4 -15.33 7.07 -31.01
C LYS A 4 -14.07 6.39 -30.47
N MET A 5 -13.09 6.13 -31.35
CA MET A 5 -11.84 5.49 -30.96
C MET A 5 -10.95 6.40 -30.11
N ILE A 6 -10.97 7.72 -30.36
CA ILE A 6 -10.24 8.70 -29.55
C ILE A 6 -10.77 8.71 -28.11
N TRP A 7 -12.10 8.69 -27.95
CA TRP A 7 -12.73 8.63 -26.62
C TRP A 7 -12.43 7.33 -25.88
N VAL A 8 -12.43 6.18 -26.58
CA VAL A 8 -12.10 4.88 -25.99
C VAL A 8 -10.66 4.83 -25.49
N LEU A 9 -9.71 5.36 -26.26
CA LEU A 9 -8.30 5.40 -25.86
C LEU A 9 -8.07 6.32 -24.66
N ALA A 10 -8.74 7.47 -24.61
CA ALA A 10 -8.68 8.38 -23.47
C ALA A 10 -9.21 7.71 -22.17
N ILE A 11 -10.30 6.96 -22.26
CA ILE A 11 -10.88 6.24 -21.11
C ILE A 11 -9.91 5.17 -20.59
N LEU A 12 -9.28 4.39 -21.49
CA LEU A 12 -8.31 3.36 -21.10
C LEU A 12 -7.06 3.94 -20.43
N THR A 13 -6.58 5.11 -20.88
CA THR A 13 -5.46 5.79 -20.23
C THR A 13 -5.80 6.31 -18.84
N ILE A 14 -7.05 6.74 -18.60
CA ILE A 14 -7.49 7.25 -17.30
C ILE A 14 -7.67 6.09 -16.30
N VAL A 15 -8.23 4.97 -16.74
CA VAL A 15 -8.49 3.79 -15.88
C VAL A 15 -7.20 3.00 -15.59
N GLY A 16 -6.26 2.96 -16.52
CA GLY A 16 -5.00 2.21 -16.37
C GLY A 16 -4.04 2.75 -15.32
N LEU A 17 -4.08 4.06 -15.01
CA LEU A 17 -3.18 4.69 -14.02
C LEU A 17 -3.59 4.43 -12.56
N SER A 18 -4.84 4.05 -12.30
CA SER A 18 -5.38 4.00 -10.93
C SER A 18 -4.94 2.77 -10.13
N ASN A 19 -4.46 1.71 -10.78
CA ASN A 19 -4.15 0.43 -10.12
C ASN A 19 -2.77 0.38 -9.44
N ALA A 20 -1.97 1.45 -9.48
CA ALA A 20 -0.63 1.49 -8.89
C ALA A 20 -0.61 1.90 -7.40
N LEU A 21 -1.77 2.12 -6.77
CA LEU A 21 -1.88 2.75 -5.44
C LEU A 21 -2.34 1.82 -4.31
N LEU A 22 -2.54 0.52 -4.58
CA LEU A 22 -2.96 -0.40 -3.54
C LEU A 22 -1.72 -0.98 -2.82
N PRO A 23 -1.64 -0.91 -1.47
CA PRO A 23 -0.59 -1.61 -0.73
C PRO A 23 -0.63 -3.08 -1.14
N SER A 24 0.48 -3.57 -1.70
CA SER A 24 0.58 -4.89 -2.34
C SER A 24 0.66 -6.06 -1.35
N GLY A 25 0.15 -5.88 -0.13
CA GLY A 25 0.31 -6.86 0.93
C GLY A 25 -0.66 -6.72 2.11
N GLN A 26 -0.62 -7.71 3.00
CA GLN A 26 -1.50 -7.81 4.17
C GLN A 26 -0.88 -7.15 5.40
N CYS A 27 -1.69 -6.42 6.18
CA CYS A 27 -1.24 -5.75 7.40
C CYS A 27 -1.25 -6.60 8.67
N ASN A 28 -1.59 -7.89 8.55
CA ASN A 28 -1.60 -8.82 9.68
C ASN A 28 -0.19 -9.34 9.99
N VAL A 29 0.70 -8.44 10.40
CA VAL A 29 2.11 -8.74 10.72
C VAL A 29 2.27 -8.83 12.24
N PRO A 30 2.76 -9.96 12.78
CA PRO A 30 3.07 -10.08 14.20
C PRO A 30 4.01 -8.96 14.65
N ALA A 31 3.75 -8.34 15.79
CA ALA A 31 4.51 -7.16 16.26
C ALA A 31 6.03 -7.38 16.29
N ARG A 32 6.47 -8.57 16.71
CA ARG A 32 7.88 -8.99 16.75
C ARG A 32 8.55 -9.13 15.37
N SER A 33 7.74 -9.23 14.32
CA SER A 33 8.16 -9.42 12.93
C SER A 33 7.94 -8.17 12.08
N ARG A 34 7.49 -7.07 12.69
CA ARG A 34 7.27 -5.80 11.99
C ARG A 34 8.61 -5.18 11.60
N GLU A 35 8.80 -5.00 10.30
CA GLU A 35 9.87 -4.17 9.77
C GLU A 35 9.43 -2.71 9.73
N ASN A 36 10.23 -1.82 10.32
CA ASN A 36 9.94 -0.39 10.33
C ASN A 36 9.88 0.19 8.90
N CYS A 37 8.82 0.94 8.59
CA CYS A 37 8.59 1.62 7.31
C CYS A 37 8.50 3.16 7.44
N GLY A 38 8.78 3.71 8.61
CA GLY A 38 8.67 5.13 8.88
C GLY A 38 9.67 5.61 9.93
N TYR A 39 9.23 6.52 10.78
CA TYR A 39 10.02 7.10 11.86
C TYR A 39 9.18 7.18 13.15
N PRO A 40 9.81 7.30 14.33
CA PRO A 40 9.07 7.40 15.60
C PRO A 40 8.11 8.58 15.61
N GLY A 41 6.84 8.33 15.97
CA GLY A 41 5.80 9.36 16.00
C GLY A 41 5.17 9.71 14.66
N ILE A 42 5.48 8.97 13.58
CA ILE A 42 4.77 9.10 12.30
C ILE A 42 3.26 8.89 12.48
N GLY A 43 2.44 9.69 11.81
CA GLY A 43 0.99 9.55 11.83
C GLY A 43 0.49 8.47 10.86
N GLU A 44 -0.72 7.96 11.10
CA GLU A 44 -1.38 6.94 10.27
C GLU A 44 -1.47 7.33 8.79
N ILE A 45 -1.85 8.58 8.51
CA ILE A 45 -2.01 9.10 7.15
C ILE A 45 -0.68 9.10 6.40
N GLU A 46 0.40 9.56 7.05
CA GLU A 46 1.72 9.58 6.42
C GLU A 46 2.28 8.17 6.23
N CYS A 47 2.08 7.27 7.21
CA CYS A 47 2.46 5.88 7.08
C CYS A 47 1.74 5.20 5.90
N SER A 48 0.44 5.42 5.77
CA SER A 48 -0.38 4.86 4.68
C SER A 48 0.01 5.45 3.32
N ALA A 49 0.37 6.73 3.26
CA ALA A 49 0.87 7.37 2.05
C ALA A 49 2.21 6.77 1.57
N ARG A 50 2.99 6.17 2.48
CA ARG A 50 4.19 5.38 2.19
C ARG A 50 3.88 3.94 1.76
N GLN A 51 2.61 3.60 1.54
CA GLN A 51 2.14 2.26 1.17
C GLN A 51 2.46 1.21 2.26
N CYS A 52 2.45 1.65 3.52
CA CYS A 52 2.74 0.82 4.69
C CYS A 52 1.56 0.73 5.65
N CYS A 53 1.65 -0.24 6.56
CA CYS A 53 0.62 -0.54 7.55
C CYS A 53 0.85 0.26 8.81
N PHE A 54 -0.23 0.74 9.42
CA PHE A 54 -0.20 1.44 10.68
C PHE A 54 -0.95 0.67 11.77
N ASP A 55 -0.32 0.45 12.91
CA ASP A 55 -0.98 -0.08 14.12
C ASP A 55 -0.24 0.39 15.39
N SER A 56 -0.88 1.29 16.13
CA SER A 56 -0.39 1.85 17.39
C SER A 56 -0.85 1.09 18.64
N ASN A 57 -1.55 -0.05 18.50
CA ASN A 57 -2.07 -0.81 19.64
C ASN A 57 -0.99 -1.66 20.35
N VAL A 58 0.20 -1.79 19.77
CA VAL A 58 1.30 -2.58 20.33
C VAL A 58 2.47 -1.68 20.74
N ILE A 59 2.87 -1.82 22.00
CA ILE A 59 4.04 -1.14 22.58
C ILE A 59 5.31 -1.91 22.21
N ASP A 60 6.46 -1.23 22.14
CA ASP A 60 7.77 -1.79 21.79
C ASP A 60 7.87 -2.42 20.40
N ALA A 61 7.00 -2.00 19.47
CA ALA A 61 7.05 -2.40 18.07
C ALA A 61 6.87 -1.18 17.13
N PRO A 62 7.39 -1.22 15.90
CA PRO A 62 7.12 -0.18 14.91
C PRO A 62 5.61 -0.04 14.67
N TRP A 63 5.09 1.18 14.83
CA TRP A 63 3.70 1.48 14.51
C TRP A 63 3.48 1.61 13.01
N CYS A 64 4.47 2.11 12.28
CA CYS A 64 4.49 2.08 10.82
C CYS A 64 5.40 0.97 10.33
N PHE A 65 4.85 -0.04 9.67
CA PHE A 65 5.56 -1.24 9.27
C PHE A 65 5.19 -1.70 7.87
N LYS A 66 6.09 -2.48 7.26
CA LYS A 66 5.85 -3.04 5.92
C LYS A 66 4.71 -4.07 5.93
N PRO A 67 3.87 -4.10 4.89
CA PRO A 67 2.92 -5.19 4.70
C PRO A 67 3.64 -6.49 4.30
N ILE A 68 3.04 -7.65 4.58
CA ILE A 68 3.53 -8.94 4.06
C ILE A 68 3.14 -9.05 2.59
N SER A 69 4.10 -9.30 1.71
CA SER A 69 3.81 -9.52 0.29
C SER A 69 3.08 -10.86 0.10
N ILE A 70 2.10 -10.91 -0.79
CA ILE A 70 1.37 -12.16 -1.07
C ILE A 70 2.29 -13.19 -1.75
N GLU A 71 3.40 -12.75 -2.34
CA GLU A 71 4.44 -13.63 -2.89
C GLU A 71 5.18 -14.41 -1.78
N GLU A 72 5.35 -13.82 -0.59
CA GLU A 72 5.95 -14.49 0.58
C GLU A 72 4.97 -15.43 1.32
N CYS A 73 3.65 -15.25 1.19
CA CYS A 73 2.67 -16.20 1.76
C CYS A 73 2.47 -17.48 0.94
N VAL A 74 2.94 -17.50 -0.31
CA VAL A 74 2.78 -18.63 -1.24
C VAL A 74 4.03 -19.54 -1.26
N LEU A 75 5.08 -19.16 -0.52
CA LEU A 75 6.32 -19.94 -0.35
C LEU A 75 6.33 -20.76 0.95
#